data_AF-A0A9D1HYD1-F1
#
_entry.id   AF-A0A9D1HYD1-F1
#
_cell.length_a   1.000
_cell.length_b   1.000
_cell.length_c   1.000
_cell.angle_alpha   90.00
_cell.angle_beta   90.00
_cell.angle_gamma   90.00
#
_symmetry.space_group_name_H-M   'P 1'
#
loop_
_entity.id
_entity.type
_entity.pdbx_description
1 polymer ?
#
loop_
_entity_poly.entity_id
_entity_poly.type
_entity_poly.pdbx_seq_one_letter_code
_entity_poly.pdbx_strand_id
1 'polypeptide(L)'
;MHNPEEKILTPRIRFSGFTDAWEQRRLGEIYEKHDEKNSGEFREDKIISVAGMTYLSEIPKLGDGYLATYNVMRVGDIAFEGHSNNEFTYGRFVENTIGDGIVSHIFNVFRQKTEYDLLYWKYAINNEGMMRDILVRSTKASTMMHDLVSSDFLEQSIPVPSLPEQHKIGALLSRLDNLIALHQRKCDGLKTVKKSLLEKMFPREGETTPELRFSGFTDAWEQRRLGDFVVAAGVRNKDNLPLESFSVSNDRGFVPQEEQFE
;
A
#
# COMPACT_ATOMS: atom_id res chain seq x y z
N MET A 1 -27.71 0.91 -30.85
CA MET A 1 -27.93 -0.23 -29.94
C MET A 1 -26.57 -0.66 -29.44
N HIS A 2 -26.19 -0.21 -28.25
CA HIS A 2 -24.92 -0.58 -27.62
C HIS A 2 -25.17 -1.90 -26.89
N ASN A 3 -24.50 -2.97 -27.33
CA ASN A 3 -24.55 -4.26 -26.67
C ASN A 3 -23.89 -4.09 -25.29
N PRO A 4 -24.57 -4.31 -24.15
CA PRO A 4 -23.89 -4.28 -22.87
C PRO A 4 -22.91 -5.45 -22.88
N GLU A 5 -21.60 -5.15 -22.78
CA GLU A 5 -20.59 -6.17 -22.57
C GLU A 5 -21.06 -7.09 -21.43
N GLU A 6 -21.19 -8.39 -21.70
CA GLU A 6 -21.44 -9.38 -20.65
C GLU A 6 -20.34 -9.20 -19.60
N LYS A 7 -20.71 -8.67 -18.43
CA LYS A 7 -19.77 -8.52 -17.31
C LYS A 7 -19.16 -9.89 -17.05
N ILE A 8 -17.85 -10.00 -17.23
CA ILE A 8 -17.13 -11.25 -16.98
C ILE A 8 -17.22 -11.55 -15.49
N LEU A 9 -18.10 -12.47 -15.12
CA LEU A 9 -18.30 -12.91 -13.73
C LEU A 9 -17.33 -14.01 -13.30
N THR A 10 -16.46 -14.44 -14.20
CA THR A 10 -15.49 -15.50 -13.96
C THR A 10 -14.08 -14.93 -14.13
N PRO A 11 -13.36 -14.67 -13.03
CA PRO A 11 -11.96 -14.25 -13.11
C PRO A 11 -11.10 -15.22 -13.94
N ARG A 12 -10.10 -14.69 -14.66
CA ARG A 12 -9.19 -15.48 -15.50
C ARG A 12 -8.28 -16.42 -14.69
N ILE A 13 -7.94 -16.03 -13.46
CA ILE A 13 -7.15 -16.81 -12.53
C ILE A 13 -8.08 -17.22 -11.39
N ARG A 14 -8.21 -18.52 -11.15
CA ARG A 14 -9.06 -19.10 -10.11
C ARG A 14 -8.31 -20.21 -9.40
N PHE A 15 -8.66 -20.47 -8.16
CA PHE A 15 -8.19 -21.67 -7.47
C PHE A 15 -8.84 -22.90 -8.08
N SER A 16 -8.11 -24.02 -8.09
CA SER A 16 -8.69 -25.31 -8.49
C SER A 16 -9.92 -25.63 -7.65
N GLY A 17 -10.98 -26.10 -8.31
CA GLY A 17 -12.28 -26.39 -7.70
C GLY A 17 -13.31 -25.25 -7.73
N PHE A 18 -12.94 -24.05 -8.19
CA PHE A 18 -13.89 -22.93 -8.36
C PHE A 18 -14.08 -22.61 -9.84
N THR A 19 -15.13 -23.20 -10.42
CA THR A 19 -15.46 -23.05 -11.85
C THR A 19 -16.68 -22.18 -12.10
N ASP A 20 -17.54 -22.03 -11.08
CA ASP A 20 -18.77 -21.26 -11.20
C ASP A 20 -18.48 -19.76 -11.26
N ALA A 21 -19.33 -19.05 -12.01
CA ALA A 21 -19.36 -17.61 -12.05
C ALA A 21 -19.65 -17.03 -10.65
N TRP A 22 -19.06 -15.89 -10.33
CA TRP A 22 -19.42 -15.15 -9.12
C TRP A 22 -20.86 -14.66 -9.21
N GLU A 23 -21.56 -14.68 -8.09
CA GLU A 23 -22.95 -14.23 -8.00
C GLU A 23 -22.99 -12.69 -8.09
N GLN A 24 -23.88 -12.13 -8.91
CA GLN A 24 -24.18 -10.70 -8.83
C GLN A 24 -25.07 -10.45 -7.62
N ARG A 25 -24.58 -9.63 -6.69
CA ARG A 25 -25.33 -9.24 -5.48
C ARG A 25 -25.47 -7.73 -5.41
N ARG A 26 -26.61 -7.26 -4.93
CA ARG A 26 -26.83 -5.83 -4.68
C ARG A 26 -26.08 -5.46 -3.40
N LEU A 27 -25.39 -4.32 -3.39
CA LEU A 27 -24.68 -3.86 -2.20
C LEU A 27 -25.63 -3.64 -1.03
N GLY A 28 -26.88 -3.25 -1.28
CA GLY A 28 -27.94 -3.19 -0.28
C GLY A 28 -28.44 -4.54 0.24
N GLU A 29 -28.03 -5.68 -0.32
CA GLU A 29 -28.24 -7.02 0.27
C GLU A 29 -27.09 -7.41 1.19
N ILE A 30 -25.89 -6.91 0.87
CA ILE A 30 -24.63 -7.24 1.54
C ILE A 30 -24.39 -6.32 2.73
N TYR A 31 -24.58 -5.02 2.56
CA TYR A 31 -24.33 -3.96 3.53
C TYR A 31 -25.62 -3.22 3.94
N GLU A 32 -25.59 -2.59 5.11
CA GLU A 32 -26.52 -1.55 5.53
C GLU A 32 -25.78 -0.35 6.11
N LYS A 33 -26.35 0.85 5.98
CA LYS A 33 -25.80 2.03 6.62
C LYS A 33 -25.97 1.92 8.13
N HIS A 34 -24.91 2.19 8.88
CA HIS A 34 -24.90 2.05 10.32
C HIS A 34 -24.52 3.38 10.98
N ASP A 35 -25.44 3.96 11.75
CA ASP A 35 -25.28 5.26 12.41
C ASP A 35 -25.16 5.11 13.96
N GLU A 36 -24.56 4.01 14.42
CA GLU A 36 -24.27 3.78 15.85
C GLU A 36 -23.34 4.87 16.38
N LYS A 37 -23.83 5.64 17.36
CA LYS A 37 -23.05 6.70 18.01
C LYS A 37 -22.31 6.19 19.22
N ASN A 38 -21.14 6.75 19.47
CA ASN A 38 -20.38 6.45 20.67
C ASN A 38 -21.17 6.89 21.93
N SER A 39 -21.63 5.92 22.71
CA SER A 39 -22.38 6.14 23.94
C SER A 39 -21.48 6.19 25.19
N GLY A 40 -20.16 6.32 25.00
CA GLY A 40 -19.14 6.30 26.06
C GLY A 40 -18.36 4.99 26.16
N GLU A 41 -18.61 4.03 25.24
CA GLU A 41 -17.85 2.77 25.15
C GLU A 41 -16.39 3.01 24.78
N PHE A 42 -16.12 3.97 23.88
CA PHE A 42 -14.80 4.22 23.33
C PHE A 42 -14.26 5.60 23.71
N ARG A 43 -12.96 5.65 23.98
CA ARG A 43 -12.19 6.86 24.32
C ARG A 43 -11.32 7.30 23.15
N GLU A 44 -10.55 8.36 23.34
CA GLU A 44 -9.73 9.00 22.32
C GLU A 44 -8.66 8.07 21.70
N ASP A 45 -8.15 7.11 22.47
CA ASP A 45 -7.18 6.09 22.01
C ASP A 45 -7.80 5.09 21.01
N LYS A 46 -9.13 5.11 20.87
CA LYS A 46 -9.90 4.29 19.96
C LYS A 46 -10.38 5.04 18.72
N ILE A 47 -9.88 6.25 18.49
CA ILE A 47 -10.13 6.97 17.24
C ILE A 47 -9.37 6.29 16.10
N ILE A 48 -10.11 5.89 15.07
CA ILE A 48 -9.61 5.24 13.86
C ILE A 48 -9.37 6.31 12.78
N SER A 49 -8.15 6.34 12.23
CA SER A 49 -7.86 6.99 10.95
C SER A 49 -8.32 6.08 9.82
N VAL A 50 -9.34 6.48 9.06
CA VAL A 50 -9.86 5.66 7.94
C VAL A 50 -8.80 5.45 6.86
N ALA A 51 -8.07 6.50 6.50
CA ALA A 51 -7.09 6.45 5.40
C ALA A 51 -5.94 5.46 5.67
N GLY A 52 -5.46 5.41 6.91
CA GLY A 52 -4.40 4.50 7.34
C GLY A 52 -4.91 3.17 7.87
N MET A 53 -6.20 3.10 8.20
CA MET A 53 -6.80 2.04 9.02
C MET A 53 -5.94 1.73 10.25
N THR A 54 -5.66 2.75 11.05
CA THR A 54 -4.88 2.67 12.29
C THR A 54 -5.56 3.46 13.40
N TYR A 55 -5.31 3.10 14.66
CA TYR A 55 -5.62 3.99 15.77
C TYR A 55 -4.69 5.21 15.74
N LEU A 56 -5.23 6.40 16.01
CA LEU A 56 -4.44 7.63 16.04
C LEU A 56 -3.38 7.57 17.14
N SER A 57 -2.11 7.80 16.78
CA SER A 57 -1.02 7.96 17.73
C SER A 57 -1.04 9.32 18.42
N GLU A 58 -1.54 10.35 17.72
CA GLU A 58 -1.70 11.70 18.23
C GLU A 58 -3.19 12.00 18.42
N ILE A 59 -3.60 12.10 19.68
CA ILE A 59 -4.99 12.35 20.04
C ILE A 59 -5.33 13.82 19.77
N PRO A 60 -6.36 14.13 18.95
CA PRO A 60 -6.81 15.49 18.76
C PRO A 60 -7.39 16.05 20.07
N LYS A 61 -7.18 17.35 20.31
CA LYS A 61 -7.87 18.06 21.39
C LYS A 61 -9.34 18.23 21.03
N LEU A 62 -10.18 17.36 21.56
CA LEU A 62 -11.63 17.42 21.39
C LEU A 62 -12.26 18.10 22.60
N GLY A 63 -13.33 18.87 22.37
CA GLY A 63 -14.12 19.44 23.45
C GLY A 63 -14.90 18.37 24.21
N ASP A 64 -15.27 18.67 25.45
CA ASP A 64 -16.05 17.76 26.29
C ASP A 64 -17.31 17.26 25.59
N GLY A 65 -17.53 15.95 25.61
CA GLY A 65 -18.69 15.31 24.99
C GLY A 65 -18.65 15.21 23.45
N TYR A 66 -17.66 15.79 22.77
CA TYR A 66 -17.60 15.76 21.31
C TYR A 66 -17.43 14.34 20.74
N LEU A 67 -16.75 13.46 21.48
CA LEU A 67 -16.61 12.04 21.14
C LEU A 67 -17.95 11.32 20.99
N ALA A 68 -19.02 11.78 21.66
CA ALA A 68 -20.34 11.17 21.52
C ALA A 68 -20.94 11.37 20.11
N THR A 69 -20.41 12.32 19.33
CA THR A 69 -20.84 12.52 17.94
C THR A 69 -20.29 11.45 17.00
N TYR A 70 -19.15 10.84 17.34
CA TYR A 70 -18.44 9.89 16.49
C TYR A 70 -19.28 8.64 16.25
N ASN A 71 -19.10 8.06 15.07
CA ASN A 71 -19.71 6.78 14.72
C ASN A 71 -18.84 5.65 15.30
N VAL A 72 -19.47 4.61 15.83
CA VAL A 72 -18.79 3.35 16.15
C VAL A 72 -18.54 2.59 14.86
N MET A 73 -17.33 2.12 14.69
CA MET A 73 -16.90 1.29 13.57
C MET A 73 -16.34 -0.02 14.14
N ARG A 74 -17.08 -1.10 13.95
CA ARG A 74 -16.70 -2.46 14.40
C ARG A 74 -15.79 -3.11 13.36
N VAL A 75 -15.12 -4.19 13.74
CA VAL A 75 -14.36 -5.02 12.77
C VAL A 75 -15.28 -5.50 11.64
N GLY A 76 -14.85 -5.32 10.40
CA GLY A 76 -15.60 -5.63 9.18
C GLY A 76 -16.58 -4.56 8.72
N ASP A 77 -16.81 -3.50 9.52
CA ASP A 77 -17.51 -2.32 9.02
C ASP A 77 -16.61 -1.61 7.99
N ILE A 78 -17.24 -0.99 6.98
CA ILE A 78 -16.54 -0.18 5.97
C ILE A 78 -16.87 1.30 6.14
N ALA A 79 -15.89 2.16 5.90
CA ALA A 79 -16.06 3.61 5.89
C ALA A 79 -15.66 4.20 4.54
N PHE A 80 -16.42 5.19 4.06
CA PHE A 80 -16.12 5.87 2.80
C PHE A 80 -15.16 7.05 3.02
N GLU A 81 -13.96 6.97 2.44
CA GLU A 81 -12.98 8.04 2.38
C GLU A 81 -13.11 8.79 1.04
N GLY A 82 -13.75 9.95 1.07
CA GLY A 82 -14.02 10.73 -0.15
C GLY A 82 -12.82 11.43 -0.79
N HIS A 83 -11.61 11.35 -0.21
CA HIS A 83 -10.46 12.09 -0.71
C HIS A 83 -9.97 11.53 -2.06
N SER A 84 -9.88 12.40 -3.06
CA SER A 84 -9.40 12.03 -4.40
C SER A 84 -7.88 12.05 -4.48
N ASN A 85 -7.30 11.06 -5.16
CA ASN A 85 -5.87 11.04 -5.53
C ASN A 85 -5.66 10.28 -6.86
N ASN A 86 -4.40 10.08 -7.26
CA ASN A 86 -4.05 9.41 -8.52
C ASN A 86 -4.48 7.93 -8.58
N GLU A 87 -4.68 7.28 -7.43
CA GLU A 87 -5.12 5.89 -7.32
C GLU A 87 -6.64 5.79 -7.18
N PHE A 88 -7.24 6.66 -6.35
CA PHE A 88 -8.67 6.67 -6.01
C PHE A 88 -9.29 7.99 -6.46
N THR A 89 -9.81 8.03 -7.69
CA THR A 89 -10.34 9.29 -8.26
C THR A 89 -11.64 9.74 -7.58
N TYR A 90 -12.51 8.80 -7.21
CA TYR A 90 -13.84 9.05 -6.65
C TYR A 90 -13.92 8.75 -5.15
N GLY A 91 -12.77 8.78 -4.46
CA GLY A 91 -12.62 8.25 -3.10
C GLY A 91 -12.58 6.72 -3.09
N ARG A 92 -12.65 6.13 -1.90
CA ARG A 92 -12.61 4.67 -1.70
C ARG A 92 -13.36 4.25 -0.45
N PHE A 93 -13.65 2.96 -0.35
CA PHE A 93 -14.03 2.35 0.92
C PHE A 93 -12.82 1.71 1.58
N VAL A 94 -12.78 1.79 2.90
CA VAL A 94 -11.77 1.12 3.72
C VAL A 94 -12.48 0.27 4.76
N GLU A 95 -12.10 -1.00 4.84
CA GLU A 95 -12.64 -1.95 5.81
C GLU A 95 -11.86 -1.92 7.12
N ASN A 96 -12.57 -1.92 8.25
CA ASN A 96 -11.95 -2.01 9.55
C ASN A 96 -11.42 -3.42 9.82
N THR A 97 -10.10 -3.53 9.93
CA THR A 97 -9.38 -4.78 10.20
C THR A 97 -8.54 -4.75 11.47
N ILE A 98 -8.63 -3.66 12.26
CA ILE A 98 -7.72 -3.42 13.40
C ILE A 98 -8.36 -3.61 14.77
N GLY A 99 -9.70 -3.58 14.85
CA GLY A 99 -10.44 -3.69 16.10
C GLY A 99 -11.55 -2.65 16.19
N ASP A 100 -12.47 -2.86 17.12
CA ASP A 100 -13.56 -1.91 17.35
C ASP A 100 -13.01 -0.55 17.79
N GLY A 101 -13.67 0.51 17.34
CA GLY A 101 -13.32 1.87 17.70
C GLY A 101 -14.33 2.86 17.16
N ILE A 102 -13.89 4.10 17.05
CA ILE A 102 -14.73 5.23 16.64
C ILE A 102 -14.10 6.00 15.50
N VAL A 103 -14.95 6.51 14.62
CA VAL A 103 -14.56 7.31 13.47
C VAL A 103 -15.38 8.60 13.46
N SER A 104 -14.81 9.69 12.94
CA SER A 104 -15.51 10.97 12.87
C SER A 104 -16.88 10.81 12.22
N HIS A 105 -17.87 11.55 12.74
CA HIS A 105 -19.26 11.50 12.29
C HIS A 105 -19.47 11.83 10.81
N ILE A 106 -18.47 12.44 10.16
CA ILE A 106 -18.47 12.77 8.73
C ILE A 106 -18.42 11.52 7.84
N PHE A 107 -17.88 10.41 8.35
CA PHE A 107 -17.72 9.19 7.57
C PHE A 107 -19.04 8.42 7.52
N ASN A 108 -19.43 7.99 6.32
CA ASN A 108 -20.49 7.00 6.18
C ASN A 108 -19.94 5.62 6.54
N VAL A 109 -20.50 5.01 7.59
CA VAL A 109 -20.16 3.67 8.04
C VAL A 109 -21.24 2.70 7.57
N PHE A 110 -20.82 1.56 7.04
CA PHE A 110 -21.72 0.48 6.62
C PHE A 110 -21.30 -0.83 7.26
N ARG A 111 -22.29 -1.62 7.68
CA ARG A 111 -22.12 -2.92 8.32
C ARG A 111 -22.54 -4.04 7.39
N GLN A 112 -21.77 -5.11 7.40
CA GLN A 112 -22.07 -6.32 6.64
C GLN A 112 -23.22 -7.11 7.29
N LYS A 113 -24.19 -7.52 6.48
CA LYS A 113 -25.39 -8.28 6.89
C LYS A 113 -25.30 -9.79 6.62
N THR A 114 -24.38 -10.18 5.75
CA THR A 114 -24.24 -11.56 5.28
C THR A 114 -22.91 -12.15 5.74
N GLU A 115 -22.78 -13.47 5.75
CA GLU A 115 -21.48 -14.12 6.02
C GLU A 115 -20.43 -13.67 5.02
N TYR A 116 -19.22 -13.42 5.52
CA TYR A 116 -18.14 -12.82 4.74
C TYR A 116 -16.77 -13.25 5.29
N ASP A 117 -15.76 -13.23 4.44
CA ASP A 117 -14.36 -13.26 4.87
C ASP A 117 -13.81 -11.84 4.96
N LEU A 118 -13.31 -11.46 6.15
CA LEU A 118 -12.75 -10.14 6.40
C LEU A 118 -11.57 -9.85 5.46
N LEU A 119 -10.64 -10.79 5.29
CA LEU A 119 -9.46 -10.52 4.47
C LEU A 119 -9.81 -10.33 3.00
N TYR A 120 -10.79 -11.08 2.47
CA TYR A 120 -11.28 -10.86 1.11
C TYR A 120 -11.83 -9.44 0.92
N TRP A 121 -12.74 -9.00 1.80
CA TRP A 121 -13.39 -7.70 1.65
C TRP A 121 -12.44 -6.52 1.86
N LYS A 122 -11.42 -6.66 2.72
CA LYS A 122 -10.31 -5.72 2.86
C LYS A 122 -9.68 -5.37 1.51
N TYR A 123 -9.48 -6.37 0.65
CA TYR A 123 -8.91 -6.17 -0.68
C TYR A 123 -9.98 -5.82 -1.71
N ALA A 124 -11.15 -6.45 -1.67
CA ALA A 124 -12.18 -6.29 -2.70
C ALA A 124 -12.83 -4.91 -2.66
N ILE A 125 -13.21 -4.40 -1.49
CA ILE A 125 -13.89 -3.09 -1.36
C ILE A 125 -12.95 -1.91 -1.62
N ASN A 126 -11.64 -2.15 -1.57
CA ASN A 126 -10.61 -1.16 -1.86
C ASN A 126 -10.03 -1.33 -3.28
N ASN A 127 -10.54 -2.31 -4.06
CA ASN A 127 -10.06 -2.54 -5.41
C ASN A 127 -10.74 -1.58 -6.39
N GLU A 128 -9.96 -0.66 -6.97
CA GLU A 128 -10.48 0.33 -7.94
C GLU A 128 -11.09 -0.33 -9.18
N GLY A 129 -10.57 -1.46 -9.64
CA GLY A 129 -11.14 -2.21 -10.76
C GLY A 129 -12.57 -2.69 -10.49
N MET A 130 -12.91 -3.03 -9.24
CA MET A 130 -14.26 -3.43 -8.83
C MET A 130 -15.14 -2.23 -8.45
N MET A 131 -14.56 -1.21 -7.82
CA MET A 131 -15.32 -0.17 -7.14
C MET A 131 -15.44 1.14 -7.91
N ARG A 132 -14.53 1.45 -8.84
CA ARG A 132 -14.52 2.74 -9.56
C ARG A 132 -15.87 3.09 -10.17
N ASP A 133 -16.41 2.18 -10.97
CA ASP A 133 -17.68 2.38 -11.67
C ASP A 133 -18.87 2.49 -10.71
N ILE A 134 -18.83 1.76 -9.59
CA ILE A 134 -19.82 1.85 -8.51
C ILE A 134 -19.77 3.27 -7.91
N LEU A 135 -18.56 3.74 -7.57
CA LEU A 135 -18.33 5.06 -6.97
C LEU A 135 -18.65 6.22 -7.92
N VAL A 136 -18.36 6.09 -9.22
CA VAL A 136 -18.78 7.06 -10.25
C VAL A 136 -20.29 7.28 -10.21
N ARG A 137 -21.06 6.20 -10.01
CA ARG A 137 -22.53 6.23 -9.99
C ARG A 137 -23.13 6.53 -8.61
N SER A 138 -22.33 6.49 -7.56
CA SER A 138 -22.79 6.68 -6.18
C SER A 138 -22.15 7.86 -5.46
N THR A 139 -21.40 8.73 -6.15
CA THR A 139 -20.76 9.89 -5.54
C THR A 139 -21.08 11.18 -6.28
N LYS A 140 -20.95 12.30 -5.57
CA LYS A 140 -21.03 13.67 -6.12
C LYS A 140 -19.72 14.39 -5.85
N ALA A 141 -19.22 15.11 -6.85
CA ALA A 141 -18.01 15.90 -6.72
C ALA A 141 -18.22 17.06 -5.74
N SER A 142 -17.30 17.20 -4.79
CA SER A 142 -17.04 18.40 -3.99
C SER A 142 -15.62 18.90 -4.34
N THR A 143 -15.12 19.96 -3.71
CA THR A 143 -13.90 20.65 -4.17
C THR A 143 -12.65 19.76 -4.26
N MET A 144 -12.37 18.96 -3.22
CA MET A 144 -11.22 18.04 -3.14
C MET A 144 -11.62 16.65 -2.61
N MET A 145 -12.93 16.41 -2.53
CA MET A 145 -13.51 15.19 -1.98
C MET A 145 -14.76 14.83 -2.77
N HIS A 146 -15.18 13.58 -2.64
CA HIS A 146 -16.45 13.09 -3.09
C HIS A 146 -17.36 12.86 -1.89
N ASP A 147 -18.63 13.20 -2.04
CA ASP A 147 -19.67 12.84 -1.09
C ASP A 147 -20.39 11.58 -1.61
N LEU A 148 -20.56 10.58 -0.74
CA LEU A 148 -21.27 9.37 -1.08
C LEU A 148 -22.78 9.59 -1.00
N VAL A 149 -23.49 9.21 -2.07
CA VAL A 149 -24.94 9.04 -2.06
C VAL A 149 -25.23 7.60 -1.62
N SER A 150 -25.52 7.42 -0.33
CA SER A 150 -25.67 6.08 0.26
C SER A 150 -26.77 5.25 -0.39
N SER A 151 -27.87 5.86 -0.82
CA SER A 151 -28.92 5.15 -1.56
C SER A 151 -28.36 4.55 -2.83
N ASP A 152 -27.75 5.37 -3.68
CA ASP A 152 -27.24 4.99 -4.99
C ASP A 152 -26.17 3.91 -4.87
N PHE A 153 -25.31 4.00 -3.84
CA PHE A 153 -24.33 2.97 -3.49
C PHE A 153 -24.99 1.63 -3.17
N LEU A 154 -25.95 1.62 -2.24
CA LEU A 154 -26.69 0.40 -1.88
C LEU A 154 -27.53 -0.13 -3.05
N GLU A 155 -27.80 0.68 -4.07
CA GLU A 155 -28.48 0.22 -5.28
C GLU A 155 -27.58 -0.51 -6.27
N GLN A 156 -26.26 -0.29 -6.24
CA GLN A 156 -25.33 -0.92 -7.18
C GLN A 156 -25.18 -2.42 -6.93
N SER A 157 -24.67 -3.13 -7.93
CA SER A 157 -24.36 -4.57 -7.87
C SER A 157 -22.88 -4.84 -8.08
N ILE A 158 -22.39 -5.88 -7.41
CA ILE A 158 -20.99 -6.32 -7.43
C ILE A 158 -20.93 -7.86 -7.57
N PRO A 159 -19.95 -8.42 -8.32
CA PRO A 159 -19.70 -9.86 -8.31
C PRO A 159 -19.11 -10.30 -6.97
N VAL A 160 -19.71 -11.32 -6.36
CA VAL A 160 -19.28 -11.87 -5.07
C VAL A 160 -19.01 -13.38 -5.21
N PRO A 161 -17.81 -13.86 -4.82
CA PRO A 161 -17.51 -15.28 -4.77
C PRO A 161 -18.26 -15.98 -3.63
N SER A 162 -18.33 -17.31 -3.71
CA SER A 162 -18.72 -18.13 -2.57
C SER A 162 -17.79 -17.88 -1.36
N LEU A 163 -18.32 -18.00 -0.14
CA LEU A 163 -17.54 -17.80 1.09
C LEU A 163 -16.25 -18.66 1.16
N PRO A 164 -16.25 -19.95 0.76
CA PRO A 164 -15.01 -20.73 0.69
C PRO A 164 -13.95 -20.15 -0.26
N GLU A 165 -14.37 -19.51 -1.35
CA GLU A 165 -13.45 -18.86 -2.28
C GLU A 165 -12.93 -17.53 -1.72
N GLN A 166 -13.79 -16.76 -1.05
CA GLN A 166 -13.40 -15.54 -0.34
C GLN A 166 -12.23 -15.85 0.62
N HIS A 167 -12.36 -16.87 1.48
CA HIS A 167 -11.28 -17.31 2.38
C HIS A 167 -9.96 -17.58 1.65
N LYS A 168 -9.98 -18.25 0.48
CA LYS A 168 -8.76 -18.56 -0.27
C LYS A 168 -8.12 -17.31 -0.87
N ILE A 169 -8.93 -16.42 -1.44
CA ILE A 169 -8.45 -15.15 -2.03
C ILE A 169 -7.87 -14.26 -0.93
N GLY A 170 -8.61 -14.04 0.16
CA GLY A 170 -8.20 -13.22 1.29
C GLY A 170 -6.91 -13.72 1.92
N ALA A 171 -6.81 -15.03 2.19
CA ALA A 171 -5.60 -15.64 2.73
C ALA A 171 -4.39 -15.53 1.81
N LEU A 172 -4.57 -15.68 0.48
CA LEU A 172 -3.49 -15.54 -0.49
C LEU A 172 -2.94 -14.10 -0.49
N LEU A 173 -3.82 -13.10 -0.63
CA LEU A 173 -3.40 -11.69 -0.69
C LEU A 173 -2.76 -11.23 0.61
N SER A 174 -3.33 -11.63 1.76
CA SER A 174 -2.73 -11.36 3.07
C SER A 174 -1.34 -12.00 3.21
N ARG A 175 -1.15 -13.22 2.72
CA ARG A 175 0.17 -13.87 2.71
C ARG A 175 1.17 -13.11 1.84
N LEU A 176 0.76 -12.62 0.68
CA LEU A 176 1.62 -11.83 -0.21
C LEU A 176 2.06 -10.53 0.46
N ASP A 177 1.14 -9.77 1.07
CA ASP A 177 1.46 -8.55 1.81
C ASP A 177 2.47 -8.83 2.94
N ASN A 178 2.24 -9.90 3.70
CA ASN A 178 3.16 -10.30 4.78
C ASN A 178 4.56 -10.64 4.27
N LEU A 179 4.67 -11.31 3.12
CA LEU A 179 5.95 -11.64 2.50
C LEU A 179 6.67 -10.39 1.98
N ILE A 180 5.93 -9.48 1.35
CA ILE A 180 6.46 -8.18 0.88
C ILE A 180 6.99 -7.38 2.08
N ALA A 181 6.20 -7.21 3.13
CA ALA A 181 6.59 -6.48 4.33
C ALA A 181 7.79 -7.13 5.04
N LEU A 182 7.88 -8.47 5.06
CA LEU A 182 9.03 -9.19 5.60
C LEU A 182 10.30 -8.92 4.77
N HIS A 183 10.20 -8.96 3.44
CA HIS A 183 11.35 -8.76 2.56
C HIS A 183 11.80 -7.29 2.51
N GLN A 184 10.87 -6.33 2.63
CA GLN A 184 11.20 -4.92 2.75
C GLN A 184 12.02 -4.66 4.04
N ARG A 185 11.57 -5.17 5.20
CA ARG A 185 12.33 -5.08 6.46
C ARG A 185 13.73 -5.70 6.35
N LYS A 186 13.85 -6.85 5.68
CA LYS A 186 15.16 -7.49 5.44
C LYS A 186 16.05 -6.61 4.57
N CYS A 187 15.51 -6.03 3.50
CA CYS A 187 16.23 -5.12 2.60
C CYS A 187 16.77 -3.90 3.37
N ASP A 188 15.92 -3.26 4.17
CA ASP A 188 16.30 -2.07 4.94
C ASP A 188 17.33 -2.40 6.04
N GLY A 189 17.21 -3.58 6.67
CA GLY A 189 18.25 -4.11 7.56
C GLY A 189 19.59 -4.32 6.86
N LEU A 190 19.60 -4.92 5.66
CA LEU A 190 20.82 -5.14 4.88
C LEU A 190 21.45 -3.82 4.40
N LYS A 191 20.66 -2.82 4.02
CA LYS A 191 21.17 -1.47 3.71
C LYS A 191 21.86 -0.84 4.91
N THR A 192 21.29 -1.01 6.11
CA THR A 192 21.88 -0.52 7.36
C THR A 192 23.20 -1.24 7.67
N VAL A 193 23.24 -2.56 7.53
CA VAL A 193 24.48 -3.34 7.68
C VAL A 193 25.53 -2.88 6.66
N LYS A 194 25.17 -2.77 5.37
CA LYS A 194 26.07 -2.27 4.33
C LYS A 194 26.64 -0.90 4.70
N LYS A 195 25.79 0.04 5.14
CA LYS A 195 26.22 1.38 5.56
C LYS A 195 27.22 1.31 6.73
N SER A 196 26.89 0.55 7.77
CA SER A 196 27.79 0.41 8.92
C SER A 196 29.11 -0.29 8.56
N LEU A 197 29.08 -1.27 7.65
CA LEU A 197 30.30 -1.92 7.16
C LEU A 197 31.16 -0.90 6.40
N LEU A 198 30.59 -0.11 5.49
CA LEU A 198 31.33 0.93 4.78
C LEU A 198 31.92 1.98 5.74
N GLU A 199 31.19 2.40 6.77
CA GLU A 199 31.69 3.38 7.74
C GLU A 199 32.84 2.81 8.59
N LYS A 200 32.83 1.51 8.91
CA LYS A 200 33.77 0.90 9.86
C LYS A 200 34.91 0.11 9.22
N MET A 201 34.76 -0.30 7.96
CA MET A 201 35.77 -1.09 7.24
C MET A 201 36.82 -0.22 6.55
N PHE A 202 36.63 1.10 6.51
CA PHE A 202 37.64 2.06 6.09
C PHE A 202 38.09 2.92 7.28
N PRO A 203 39.37 3.32 7.36
CA PRO A 203 39.83 4.20 8.44
C PRO A 203 39.11 5.55 8.39
N ARG A 204 38.85 6.12 9.56
CA ARG A 204 38.37 7.51 9.66
C ARG A 204 39.48 8.48 9.28
N GLU A 205 39.12 9.74 9.04
CA GLU A 205 40.10 10.78 8.77
C GLU A 205 41.13 10.88 9.91
N GLY A 206 42.42 10.80 9.55
CA GLY A 206 43.53 10.80 10.51
C GLY A 206 43.84 9.43 11.13
N GLU A 207 43.05 8.39 10.87
CA GLU A 207 43.31 7.02 11.33
C GLU A 207 43.90 6.16 10.19
N THR A 208 44.66 5.12 10.57
CA THR A 208 45.24 4.14 9.64
C THR A 208 44.70 2.73 9.85
N THR A 209 43.84 2.55 10.86
CA THR A 209 43.24 1.25 11.19
C THR A 209 41.71 1.40 11.24
N PRO A 210 40.97 0.73 10.35
CA PRO A 210 39.51 0.62 10.44
C PRO A 210 39.07 -0.04 11.74
N GLU A 211 37.88 0.33 12.21
CA GLU A 211 37.22 -0.26 13.38
C GLU A 211 36.84 -1.73 13.17
N LEU A 212 36.55 -2.12 11.93
CA LEU A 212 36.15 -3.48 11.57
C LEU A 212 37.04 -4.01 10.44
N ARG A 213 37.59 -5.20 10.65
CA ARG A 213 38.38 -5.90 9.64
C ARG A 213 38.12 -7.40 9.65
N PHE A 214 38.43 -8.04 8.53
CA PHE A 214 38.52 -9.49 8.48
C PHE A 214 39.67 -9.98 9.37
N SER A 215 39.50 -11.16 9.96
CA SER A 215 40.53 -11.79 10.77
C SER A 215 41.82 -11.98 9.96
N GLY A 216 42.97 -11.69 10.57
CA GLY A 216 44.30 -11.78 9.95
C GLY A 216 44.81 -10.49 9.31
N PHE A 217 44.01 -9.43 9.20
CA PHE A 217 44.43 -8.12 8.67
C PHE A 217 44.67 -7.11 9.80
N THR A 218 45.74 -7.29 10.57
CA THR A 218 45.97 -6.51 11.82
C THR A 218 46.85 -5.28 11.63
N ASP A 219 47.65 -5.21 10.56
CA ASP A 219 48.63 -4.15 10.38
C ASP A 219 47.97 -2.82 9.99
N ALA A 220 48.49 -1.71 10.52
CA ALA A 220 48.03 -0.37 10.14
C ALA A 220 48.20 -0.15 8.63
N TRP A 221 47.23 0.52 7.99
CA TRP A 221 47.37 0.91 6.59
C TRP A 221 48.42 2.00 6.42
N GLU A 222 49.11 1.96 5.28
CA GLU A 222 50.03 3.01 4.87
C GLU A 222 49.30 4.09 4.07
N GLN A 223 49.56 5.36 4.38
CA GLN A 223 49.10 6.46 3.54
C GLN A 223 50.01 6.59 2.32
N ARG A 224 49.43 6.59 1.11
CA ARG A 224 50.15 6.66 -0.17
C ARG A 224 49.53 7.75 -1.06
N ARG A 225 50.31 8.36 -1.94
CA ARG A 225 49.77 9.32 -2.91
C ARG A 225 49.15 8.54 -4.06
N LEU A 226 47.96 8.92 -4.52
CA LEU A 226 47.28 8.26 -5.65
C LEU A 226 48.19 8.18 -6.89
N GLY A 227 48.97 9.22 -7.18
CA GLY A 227 49.91 9.25 -8.31
C GLY A 227 51.07 8.25 -8.23
N ASP A 228 51.30 7.62 -7.07
CA ASP A 228 52.35 6.62 -6.91
C ASP A 228 51.92 5.26 -7.51
N PHE A 229 50.61 5.03 -7.69
CA PHE A 229 50.07 3.74 -8.14
C PHE A 229 48.90 3.83 -9.14
N VAL A 230 48.45 5.05 -9.48
CA VAL A 230 47.43 5.29 -10.51
C VAL A 230 48.03 6.16 -11.61
N VAL A 231 47.76 5.78 -12.87
CA VAL A 231 48.08 6.58 -14.05
C VAL A 231 46.80 6.85 -14.84
N ALA A 232 46.69 8.06 -15.41
CA ALA A 232 45.58 8.36 -16.32
C ALA A 232 45.72 7.50 -17.58
N ALA A 233 44.69 6.69 -17.86
CA ALA A 233 44.63 5.85 -19.05
C ALA A 233 43.52 6.34 -19.98
N GLY A 234 43.81 6.41 -21.26
CA GLY A 234 42.84 6.80 -22.29
C GLY A 234 43.38 6.52 -23.68
N VAL A 235 42.73 5.59 -24.39
CA VAL A 235 43.01 5.32 -25.81
C VAL A 235 41.81 5.77 -26.62
N ARG A 236 42.04 6.68 -27.58
CA ARG A 236 40.98 7.05 -28.52
C ARG A 236 40.71 5.88 -29.46
N ASN A 237 39.43 5.54 -29.62
CA ASN A 237 38.97 4.58 -30.63
C ASN A 237 39.11 5.17 -32.05
N LYS A 238 40.33 5.26 -32.56
CA LYS A 238 40.63 5.88 -33.87
C LYS A 238 40.20 5.02 -35.05
N ASP A 239 40.14 3.71 -34.85
CA ASP A 239 39.81 2.74 -35.88
C ASP A 239 38.30 2.47 -35.98
N ASN A 240 37.48 3.25 -35.27
CA ASN A 240 36.02 3.11 -35.21
C ASN A 240 35.57 1.67 -34.92
N LEU A 241 36.26 1.01 -33.97
CA LEU A 241 35.85 -0.30 -33.50
C LEU A 241 34.43 -0.22 -32.91
N PRO A 242 33.58 -1.24 -33.12
CA PRO A 242 32.22 -1.27 -32.59
C PRO A 242 32.24 -1.59 -31.10
N LEU A 243 32.66 -0.62 -30.29
CA LEU A 243 32.71 -0.71 -28.84
C LEU A 243 31.47 -0.06 -28.24
N GLU A 244 30.93 -0.70 -27.20
CA GLU A 244 29.84 -0.15 -26.41
C GLU A 244 30.29 1.13 -25.71
N SER A 245 29.49 2.19 -25.85
CA SER A 245 29.75 3.46 -25.19
C SER A 245 29.09 3.46 -23.83
N PHE A 246 29.83 3.85 -22.80
CA PHE A 246 29.34 3.95 -21.44
C PHE A 246 29.35 5.41 -20.99
N SER A 247 28.38 5.75 -20.15
CA SER A 247 28.28 7.04 -19.49
C SER A 247 28.36 6.87 -17.98
N VAL A 248 28.87 7.91 -17.30
CA VAL A 248 28.91 7.98 -15.84
C VAL A 248 27.93 9.06 -15.41
N SER A 249 26.81 8.65 -14.81
CA SER A 249 25.81 9.57 -14.30
C SER A 249 25.85 9.66 -12.77
N ASN A 250 25.32 10.77 -12.23
CA ASN A 250 25.27 10.98 -10.79
C ASN A 250 24.28 10.04 -10.07
N ASP A 251 23.24 9.59 -10.76
CA ASP A 251 22.12 8.82 -10.22
C ASP A 251 22.23 7.31 -10.48
N ARG A 252 22.85 6.92 -11.59
CA ARG A 252 22.97 5.52 -12.04
C ARG A 252 24.41 5.02 -12.13
N GLY A 253 25.41 5.90 -12.01
CA GLY A 253 26.81 5.52 -12.07
C GLY A 253 27.22 5.11 -13.50
N PHE A 254 27.98 4.03 -13.64
CA PHE A 254 28.48 3.55 -14.93
C PHE A 254 27.41 2.71 -15.64
N VAL A 255 26.83 3.25 -16.71
CA VAL A 255 25.74 2.64 -17.47
C VAL A 255 26.01 2.69 -18.98
N PRO A 256 25.49 1.76 -19.79
CA PRO A 256 25.48 1.91 -21.24
C PRO A 256 24.86 3.24 -21.63
N GLN A 257 25.46 3.92 -22.60
CA GLN A 257 25.01 5.25 -23.00
C GLN A 257 23.57 5.23 -23.53
N GLU A 258 23.17 4.15 -24.20
CA GLU A 258 21.81 3.95 -24.70
C GLU A 258 20.75 3.93 -23.59
N GLU A 259 21.04 3.31 -22.44
CA GLU A 259 20.10 3.23 -21.29
C GLU A 259 19.92 4.55 -20.52
N GLN A 260 20.78 5.54 -20.77
CA GLN A 260 20.73 6.84 -20.10
C GLN A 260 19.89 7.89 -20.87
N PHE A 261 19.75 7.74 -22.19
CA PHE A 261 19.09 8.74 -23.05
C PHE A 261 17.74 8.28 -23.63
N GLU A 262 17.19 7.17 -23.14
CA GLU A 262 15.77 6.78 -23.28
C GLU A 262 14.90 7.34 -22.15
#